data_AF-A0A7Y8HCZ5-F1
#
_entry.id   AF-A0A7Y8HCZ5-F1
#
_cell.length_a   1.000
_cell.length_b   1.000
_cell.length_c   1.000
_cell.angle_alpha   90.00
_cell.angle_beta   90.00
_cell.angle_gamma   90.00
#
_symmetry.space_group_name_H-M   'P 1'
#
loop_
_entity.id
_entity.type
_entity.pdbx_description
1 polymer ?
#
loop_
_entity_poly.entity_id
_entity_poly.type
_entity_poly.pdbx_seq_one_letter_code
_entity_poly.pdbx_strand_id
1 'polypeptide(L)'
;MGLLVSPPLSMSIPAAGPRPVLRVTDVIGLILGTVLGDSIFRTPSLVASNAGSEGAFLFAWARLAVIQKGSIALLAFIVGDYAGRLAEISPFSPSFYTALVIVLLTGLNAAGIRPGSAMQNILASGVVLGLLVVVGTGLTVTYPDGPPGNVFPSPQSRSSAFGLCMVFVLLTYGGWNEAAYLSAEVVSPGRNMVRGLVWSILIVTGLYLLVNWAYLRGLGHAGVAASTAVAADLVKRGRCPFP
;
A
#
# COMPACT_ATOMS: atom_id res chain seq x y z
N MET A 1 -51.74 -21.15 69.20
CA MET A 1 -51.02 -22.20 68.45
C MET A 1 -51.31 -21.97 66.97
N GLY A 2 -50.28 -21.60 66.18
CA GLY A 2 -50.38 -21.43 64.72
C GLY A 2 -50.24 -19.98 64.20
N LEU A 3 -49.04 -19.39 64.29
CA LEU A 3 -48.69 -18.20 63.50
C LEU A 3 -48.38 -18.66 62.05
N LEU A 4 -49.16 -18.17 61.09
CA LEU A 4 -48.95 -18.37 59.65
C LEU A 4 -47.70 -17.60 59.21
N VAL A 5 -46.58 -18.29 59.04
CA VAL A 5 -45.39 -17.76 58.35
C VAL A 5 -45.61 -17.95 56.85
N SER A 6 -45.81 -16.85 56.12
CA SER A 6 -45.83 -16.87 54.66
C SER A 6 -44.40 -17.07 54.11
N PRO A 7 -44.18 -17.88 53.05
CA PRO A 7 -42.86 -18.05 52.47
C PRO A 7 -42.41 -16.79 51.69
N PRO A 8 -41.09 -16.54 51.56
CA PRO A 8 -40.58 -15.42 50.78
C PRO A 8 -40.80 -15.67 49.27
N LEU A 9 -41.31 -14.66 48.56
CA LEU A 9 -41.45 -14.67 47.11
C LEU A 9 -40.05 -14.64 46.47
N SER A 10 -39.61 -15.76 45.87
CA SER A 10 -38.40 -15.80 45.06
C SER A 10 -38.66 -15.12 43.71
N MET A 11 -38.25 -13.86 43.59
CA MET A 11 -38.34 -13.09 42.35
C MET A 11 -37.21 -13.52 41.41
N SER A 12 -37.48 -14.46 40.50
CA SER A 12 -36.55 -14.84 39.43
C SER A 12 -36.52 -13.75 38.36
N ILE A 13 -35.49 -12.90 38.39
CA ILE A 13 -35.24 -11.92 37.33
C ILE A 13 -34.79 -12.70 36.08
N PRO A 14 -35.52 -12.65 34.95
CA PRO A 14 -35.06 -13.27 33.72
C PRO A 14 -33.77 -12.57 33.27
N ALA A 15 -32.69 -13.32 33.04
CA ALA A 15 -31.47 -12.80 32.44
C ALA A 15 -31.73 -12.41 30.97
N ALA A 16 -32.34 -11.25 30.75
CA ALA A 16 -32.52 -10.69 29.42
C ALA A 16 -31.17 -10.17 28.91
N GLY A 17 -30.49 -10.99 28.10
CA GLY A 17 -29.27 -10.57 27.41
C GLY A 17 -29.56 -9.36 26.48
N PRO A 18 -28.60 -8.43 26.32
CA PRO A 18 -28.79 -7.27 25.43
C PRO A 18 -29.10 -7.73 24.01
N ARG A 19 -30.24 -7.29 23.46
CA ARG A 19 -30.58 -7.51 22.04
C ARG A 19 -29.99 -6.36 21.23
N PRO A 20 -29.34 -6.61 20.07
CA PRO A 20 -28.84 -5.54 19.22
C PRO A 20 -30.02 -4.77 18.59
N VAL A 21 -30.20 -3.51 19.00
CA VAL A 21 -31.34 -2.65 18.59
C VAL A 21 -30.97 -1.62 17.52
N LEU A 22 -29.68 -1.31 17.34
CA LEU A 22 -29.21 -0.27 16.41
C LEU A 22 -29.25 -0.73 14.96
N ARG A 23 -29.91 0.06 14.11
CA ARG A 23 -29.88 -0.11 12.65
C ARG A 23 -28.65 0.56 12.06
N VAL A 24 -28.26 0.13 10.86
CA VAL A 24 -27.15 0.73 10.10
C VAL A 24 -27.33 2.24 9.92
N THR A 25 -28.57 2.71 9.74
CA THR A 25 -28.90 4.14 9.65
C THR A 25 -28.59 4.90 10.94
N ASP A 26 -28.82 4.27 12.10
CA ASP A 26 -28.56 4.88 13.41
C ASP A 26 -27.05 4.96 13.66
N VAL A 27 -26.31 3.94 13.22
CA VAL A 27 -24.84 3.92 13.25
C VAL A 27 -24.25 5.00 12.33
N ILE A 28 -24.77 5.14 11.11
CA ILE A 28 -24.35 6.21 10.19
C ILE A 28 -24.64 7.59 10.80
N GLY A 29 -25.84 7.79 11.35
CA GLY A 29 -26.21 9.04 12.02
C GLY A 29 -25.31 9.37 13.21
N LEU A 30 -24.96 8.37 14.02
CA LEU A 30 -24.06 8.51 15.16
C LEU A 30 -22.63 8.87 14.72
N ILE A 31 -22.11 8.21 13.69
CA ILE A 31 -20.79 8.51 13.12
C ILE A 31 -20.79 9.92 12.54
N LEU A 32 -21.79 10.29 11.74
CA LEU A 32 -21.88 11.64 11.16
C LEU A 32 -21.98 12.70 12.26
N GLY A 33 -22.80 12.50 13.29
CA GLY A 33 -22.94 13.44 14.40
C GLY A 33 -21.67 13.64 15.22
N THR A 34 -20.91 12.56 15.47
CA THR A 34 -19.64 12.63 16.23
C THR A 34 -18.48 13.17 15.40
N VAL A 35 -18.40 12.79 14.12
CA VAL A 35 -17.31 13.19 13.22
C VAL A 35 -17.52 14.60 12.67
N LEU A 36 -18.74 14.96 12.27
CA LEU A 36 -19.05 16.30 11.73
C LEU A 36 -19.40 17.32 12.82
N GLY A 37 -19.60 16.89 14.07
CA GLY A 37 -19.92 17.77 15.20
C GLY A 37 -18.75 18.66 15.63
N ASP A 38 -18.38 18.62 16.91
CA ASP A 38 -17.35 19.51 17.49
C ASP A 38 -15.99 19.44 16.75
N SER A 39 -15.67 18.28 16.19
CA SER A 39 -14.40 18.04 15.52
C SER A 39 -14.17 18.98 14.32
N ILE A 40 -15.16 19.27 13.47
CA ILE A 40 -14.93 20.15 12.30
C ILE A 40 -14.77 21.62 12.69
N PHE A 41 -15.29 22.02 13.86
CA PHE A 41 -15.18 23.40 14.32
C PHE A 41 -13.86 23.65 15.07
N ARG A 42 -13.28 22.63 15.71
CA ARG A 42 -12.02 22.74 16.45
C ARG A 42 -10.79 22.32 15.67
N THR A 43 -10.89 21.23 14.90
CA THR A 43 -9.73 20.61 14.24
C THR A 43 -9.06 21.55 13.25
N PRO A 44 -9.76 22.30 12.37
CA PRO A 44 -9.10 23.26 11.48
C PRO A 44 -8.29 24.30 12.25
N SER A 45 -8.85 24.84 13.35
CA SER A 45 -8.16 25.82 14.19
C SER A 45 -6.92 25.25 14.86
N LEU A 46 -6.97 24.01 15.34
CA LEU A 46 -5.83 23.31 15.92
C LEU A 46 -4.75 22.99 14.89
N VAL A 47 -5.14 22.57 13.68
CA VAL A 47 -4.18 22.32 12.59
C VAL A 47 -3.56 23.63 12.14
N ALA A 48 -4.35 24.70 11.98
CA ALA A 48 -3.86 26.02 11.58
C ALA A 48 -2.92 26.64 12.61
N SER A 49 -3.18 26.48 13.91
CA SER A 49 -2.30 27.00 14.97
C SER A 49 -0.95 26.29 15.04
N ASN A 50 -0.85 25.06 14.52
CA ASN A 50 0.39 24.29 14.46
C ASN A 50 1.03 24.26 13.06
N ALA A 51 0.30 24.69 12.03
CA ALA A 51 0.80 24.76 10.66
C ALA A 51 1.61 26.05 10.47
N GLY A 52 2.87 25.94 10.03
CA GLY A 52 3.73 27.09 9.78
C GLY A 52 3.34 27.94 8.56
N SER A 53 2.31 27.55 7.80
CA SER A 53 1.78 28.30 6.66
C SER A 53 0.40 27.78 6.25
N GLU A 54 -0.34 28.57 5.46
CA GLU A 54 -1.60 28.16 4.83
C GLU A 54 -1.41 26.94 3.90
N GLY A 55 -0.28 26.87 3.18
CA GLY A 55 0.07 25.72 2.37
C GLY A 55 0.23 24.44 3.20
N ALA A 56 0.87 24.52 4.36
CA ALA A 56 1.00 23.38 5.28
C ALA A 56 -0.36 22.94 5.85
N PHE A 57 -1.26 23.89 6.12
CA PHE A 57 -2.62 23.60 6.54
C PHE A 57 -3.41 22.84 5.47
N LEU A 58 -3.44 23.33 4.23
CA LEU A 58 -4.14 22.65 3.12
C LEU A 58 -3.51 21.29 2.81
N PHE A 59 -2.18 21.20 2.89
CA PHE A 59 -1.45 19.94 2.69
C PHE A 59 -1.83 18.89 3.74
N ALA A 60 -1.97 19.26 5.01
CA ALA A 60 -2.39 18.34 6.08
C ALA A 60 -3.77 17.71 5.78
N TRP A 61 -4.73 18.52 5.32
CA TRP A 61 -6.05 18.05 4.91
C TRP A 61 -6.00 17.16 3.67
N ALA A 62 -5.26 17.56 2.63
CA ALA A 62 -5.08 16.77 1.42
C ALA A 62 -4.43 15.40 1.72
N ARG A 63 -3.46 15.38 2.64
CA ARG A 63 -2.76 14.16 3.05
C ARG A 63 -3.70 13.14 3.69
N LEU A 64 -4.52 13.60 4.64
CA LEU A 64 -5.49 12.77 5.35
C LEU A 64 -6.63 12.29 4.44
N ALA A 65 -7.09 13.14 3.52
CA ALA A 65 -8.25 12.85 2.69
C ALA A 65 -7.91 11.98 1.48
N VAL A 66 -6.85 12.33 0.73
CA VAL A 66 -6.64 11.81 -0.63
C VAL A 66 -5.26 11.20 -0.83
N ILE A 67 -4.16 11.85 -0.43
CA ILE A 67 -2.80 11.44 -0.86
C ILE A 67 -2.48 10.01 -0.40
N GLN A 68 -2.72 9.70 0.89
CA GLN A 68 -2.41 8.37 1.42
C GLN A 68 -3.38 7.31 0.89
N LYS A 69 -4.67 7.62 0.85
CA LYS A 69 -5.71 6.68 0.39
C LYS A 69 -5.57 6.37 -1.10
N GLY A 70 -5.23 7.37 -1.92
CA GLY A 70 -4.94 7.21 -3.34
C GLY A 70 -3.75 6.30 -3.58
N SER A 71 -2.68 6.44 -2.79
CA SER A 71 -1.51 5.56 -2.87
C SER A 71 -1.86 4.11 -2.50
N ILE A 72 -2.66 3.91 -1.44
CA ILE A 72 -3.14 2.57 -1.05
C ILE A 72 -4.00 1.95 -2.17
N ALA A 73 -4.93 2.71 -2.75
CA ALA A 73 -5.78 2.24 -3.83
C ALA A 73 -4.98 1.85 -5.08
N LEU A 74 -4.00 2.67 -5.48
CA LEU A 74 -3.10 2.39 -6.60
C LEU A 74 -2.31 1.09 -6.37
N LEU A 75 -1.69 0.93 -5.20
CA LEU A 75 -0.90 -0.26 -4.89
C LEU A 75 -1.76 -1.52 -4.79
N ALA A 76 -2.95 -1.42 -4.19
CA ALA A 76 -3.89 -2.53 -4.13
C ALA A 76 -4.37 -2.95 -5.53
N PHE A 77 -4.58 -1.99 -6.43
CA PHE A 77 -4.93 -2.28 -7.82
C PHE A 77 -3.82 -3.06 -8.53
N ILE A 78 -2.55 -2.66 -8.35
CA ILE A 78 -1.41 -3.40 -8.92
C ILE A 78 -1.38 -4.83 -8.39
N VAL A 79 -1.60 -5.05 -7.10
CA VAL A 79 -1.68 -6.40 -6.52
C VAL A 79 -2.81 -7.22 -7.15
N GLY A 80 -4.00 -6.63 -7.30
CA GLY A 80 -5.14 -7.30 -7.93
C GLY A 80 -4.90 -7.66 -9.40
N ASP A 81 -4.26 -6.75 -10.14
CA ASP A 81 -3.90 -6.92 -11.55
C ASP A 81 -2.86 -8.04 -11.74
N TYR A 82 -1.82 -8.09 -10.90
CA TYR A 82 -0.84 -9.17 -10.90
C TYR A 82 -1.44 -10.52 -10.47
N ALA A 83 -2.30 -10.53 -9.45
CA ALA A 83 -2.97 -11.75 -8.99
C ALA A 83 -3.83 -12.37 -10.11
N GLY A 84 -4.60 -11.55 -10.83
CA GLY A 84 -5.41 -12.01 -11.96
C GLY A 84 -4.57 -12.60 -13.11
N ARG A 85 -3.38 -12.06 -13.38
CA ARG A 85 -2.49 -12.54 -14.47
C ARG A 85 -1.66 -13.77 -14.11
N LEU A 86 -1.32 -13.95 -12.84
CA LEU A 86 -0.58 -15.12 -12.35
C LEU A 86 -1.51 -16.31 -12.10
N ALA A 87 -2.74 -16.04 -11.67
CA ALA A 87 -3.75 -17.05 -11.43
C ALA A 87 -4.70 -17.15 -12.62
N GLU A 88 -4.19 -17.55 -13.81
CA GLU A 88 -4.95 -17.80 -15.06
C GLU A 88 -6.22 -18.69 -14.92
N ILE A 89 -6.55 -19.11 -13.69
CA ILE A 89 -7.56 -20.04 -13.23
C ILE A 89 -8.69 -19.34 -12.44
N SER A 90 -8.60 -18.05 -12.11
CA SER A 90 -9.62 -17.41 -11.27
C SER A 90 -10.85 -16.89 -12.03
N PRO A 91 -12.08 -17.14 -11.55
CA PRO A 91 -13.30 -16.59 -12.11
C PRO A 91 -13.55 -15.09 -11.77
N PHE A 92 -12.73 -14.48 -10.92
CA PHE A 92 -12.99 -13.13 -10.39
C PHE A 92 -12.20 -12.03 -11.11
N SER A 93 -12.79 -10.84 -11.22
CA SER A 93 -12.14 -9.67 -11.83
C SER A 93 -11.00 -9.12 -10.95
N PRO A 94 -9.95 -8.49 -11.53
CA PRO A 94 -8.88 -7.84 -10.78
C PRO A 94 -9.37 -6.83 -9.73
N SER A 95 -10.50 -6.16 -10.00
CA SER A 95 -11.14 -5.22 -9.07
C SER A 95 -11.64 -5.90 -7.80
N PHE A 96 -12.10 -7.15 -7.88
CA PHE A 96 -12.50 -7.92 -6.71
C PHE A 96 -11.30 -8.19 -5.79
N TYR A 97 -10.18 -8.62 -6.36
CA TYR A 97 -8.93 -8.83 -5.62
C TYR A 97 -8.40 -7.55 -4.98
N THR A 98 -8.51 -6.44 -5.71
CA THR A 98 -8.16 -5.11 -5.20
C THR A 98 -8.99 -4.74 -3.97
N ALA A 99 -10.31 -4.89 -4.03
CA ALA A 99 -11.19 -4.61 -2.91
C ALA A 99 -10.93 -5.56 -1.72
N LEU A 100 -10.75 -6.85 -2.00
CA LEU A 100 -10.47 -7.85 -0.98
C LEU A 100 -9.18 -7.56 -0.22
N VAL A 101 -8.09 -7.22 -0.92
CA VAL A 101 -6.80 -6.93 -0.25
C VAL A 101 -6.90 -5.68 0.63
N ILE A 102 -7.63 -4.65 0.19
CA ILE A 102 -7.86 -3.44 0.98
C ILE A 102 -8.62 -3.78 2.26
N VAL A 103 -9.72 -4.52 2.17
CA VAL A 103 -10.55 -4.88 3.33
C VAL A 103 -9.75 -5.74 4.32
N LEU A 104 -9.05 -6.76 3.82
CA LEU A 104 -8.26 -7.66 4.67
C LEU A 104 -7.11 -6.94 5.37
N LEU A 105 -6.32 -6.16 4.63
CA LEU A 105 -5.20 -5.43 5.22
C LEU A 105 -5.69 -4.33 6.17
N THR A 106 -6.79 -3.66 5.86
CA THR A 106 -7.38 -2.65 6.77
C THR A 106 -7.88 -3.31 8.05
N GLY A 107 -8.59 -4.45 7.95
CA GLY A 107 -9.04 -5.22 9.10
C GLY A 107 -7.89 -5.72 9.97
N LEU A 108 -6.80 -6.20 9.35
CA LEU A 108 -5.61 -6.65 10.07
C LEU A 108 -4.90 -5.48 10.79
N ASN A 109 -4.78 -4.32 10.13
CA ASN A 109 -4.21 -3.13 10.74
C ASN A 109 -5.09 -2.61 11.90
N ALA A 110 -6.41 -2.72 11.78
CA ALA A 110 -7.36 -2.38 12.85
C ALA A 110 -7.29 -3.36 14.04
N ALA A 111 -6.87 -4.62 13.82
CA ALA A 111 -6.72 -5.62 14.88
C ALA A 111 -5.51 -5.36 15.81
N GLY A 112 -4.58 -4.49 15.42
CA GLY A 112 -3.54 -3.97 16.30
C GLY A 112 -2.14 -3.87 15.68
N ILE A 113 -1.26 -3.14 16.39
CA ILE A 113 0.09 -2.79 15.90
C ILE A 113 0.99 -4.04 15.73
N ARG A 114 0.88 -5.03 16.63
CA ARG A 114 1.69 -6.25 16.57
C ARG A 114 1.43 -7.11 15.31
N PRO A 115 0.18 -7.55 15.02
CA PRO A 115 -0.10 -8.27 13.78
C PRO A 115 0.14 -7.41 12.53
N GLY A 116 -0.15 -6.10 12.59
CA GLY A 116 0.14 -5.16 11.50
C GLY A 116 1.63 -5.10 11.15
N SER A 117 2.50 -4.94 12.16
CA SER A 117 3.95 -4.91 11.98
C SER A 117 4.51 -6.25 11.48
N ALA A 118 4.01 -7.37 12.01
CA ALA A 118 4.41 -8.70 11.52
C ALA A 118 4.06 -8.89 10.04
N MET A 119 2.83 -8.54 9.64
CA MET A 119 2.39 -8.62 8.24
C MET A 119 3.18 -7.69 7.33
N GLN A 120 3.48 -6.48 7.79
CA GLN A 120 4.32 -5.54 7.05
C GLN A 120 5.71 -6.13 6.77
N ASN A 121 6.34 -6.75 7.78
CA ASN A 121 7.64 -7.40 7.61
C ASN A 121 7.60 -8.59 6.65
N ILE A 122 6.53 -9.40 6.72
CA ILE A 122 6.31 -10.53 5.80
C ILE A 122 6.17 -10.02 4.36
N LEU A 123 5.31 -9.02 4.14
CA LEU A 123 5.09 -8.44 2.81
C LEU A 123 6.36 -7.79 2.26
N ALA A 124 7.08 -7.02 3.07
CA ALA A 124 8.35 -6.39 2.67
C ALA A 124 9.39 -7.45 2.27
N SER A 125 9.52 -8.51 3.06
CA SER A 125 10.41 -9.64 2.75
C SER A 125 9.98 -10.35 1.47
N GLY A 126 8.67 -10.55 1.28
CA GLY A 126 8.10 -11.13 0.07
C GLY A 126 8.38 -10.29 -1.18
N VAL A 127 8.32 -8.96 -1.08
CA VAL A 127 8.71 -8.06 -2.17
C VAL A 127 10.18 -8.24 -2.53
N VAL A 128 11.08 -8.21 -1.54
CA VAL A 128 12.52 -8.41 -1.79
C VAL A 128 12.79 -9.76 -2.43
N LEU A 129 12.19 -10.84 -1.90
CA LEU A 129 12.31 -12.19 -2.49
C LEU A 129 11.77 -12.23 -3.93
N GLY A 130 10.63 -11.60 -4.20
CA GLY A 130 10.06 -11.49 -5.54
C GLY A 130 11.00 -10.78 -6.51
N LEU A 131 11.63 -9.67 -6.09
CA LEU A 131 12.64 -8.97 -6.89
C LEU A 131 13.87 -9.86 -7.16
N LEU A 132 14.32 -10.65 -6.18
CA LEU A 132 15.43 -11.59 -6.37
C LEU A 132 15.07 -12.70 -7.37
N VAL A 133 13.83 -13.20 -7.36
CA VAL A 133 13.35 -14.17 -8.37
C VAL A 133 13.34 -13.55 -9.77
N VAL A 134 12.90 -12.29 -9.89
CA VAL A 134 12.92 -11.55 -11.16
C VAL A 134 14.35 -11.41 -11.68
N VAL A 135 15.28 -10.99 -10.81
CA VAL A 135 16.70 -10.87 -11.17
C VAL A 135 17.29 -12.23 -11.57
N GLY A 136 17.05 -13.27 -10.77
CA GLY A 136 17.50 -14.63 -11.07
C GLY A 136 16.98 -15.14 -12.42
N THR A 137 15.72 -14.87 -12.75
CA THR A 137 15.15 -15.22 -14.05
C THR A 137 15.78 -14.41 -15.19
N GLY A 138 16.01 -13.12 -14.98
CA GLY A 138 16.69 -12.27 -15.95
C GLY A 138 18.14 -12.66 -16.19
N LEU A 139 18.78 -13.44 -15.30
CA LEU A 139 20.10 -14.03 -15.49
C LEU A 139 20.08 -15.31 -16.35
N THR A 140 18.97 -16.06 -16.35
CA THR A 140 18.85 -17.30 -17.14
C THR A 140 18.29 -17.04 -18.55
N VAL A 141 17.53 -15.96 -18.75
CA VAL A 141 16.90 -15.61 -20.02
C VAL A 141 17.64 -14.45 -20.70
N THR A 142 17.88 -14.58 -22.01
CA THR A 142 18.41 -13.49 -22.85
C THR A 142 17.48 -13.25 -24.03
N TYR A 143 17.19 -11.98 -24.33
CA TYR A 143 16.43 -11.60 -25.52
C TYR A 143 17.27 -11.87 -26.79
N PRO A 144 16.75 -12.61 -27.80
CA PRO A 144 17.52 -13.04 -28.97
C PRO A 144 18.06 -11.91 -29.86
N ASP A 145 17.43 -10.73 -29.85
CA ASP A 145 17.84 -9.65 -30.74
C ASP A 145 18.90 -8.76 -30.08
N GLY A 146 19.94 -8.44 -30.85
CA GLY A 146 21.06 -7.58 -30.47
C GLY A 146 20.64 -6.19 -29.98
N PRO A 147 21.61 -5.34 -29.58
CA PRO A 147 21.35 -4.09 -28.88
C PRO A 147 20.25 -3.30 -29.58
N PRO A 148 19.27 -2.74 -28.83
CA PRO A 148 18.13 -2.06 -29.42
C PRO A 148 18.66 -1.04 -30.43
N GLY A 149 18.17 -1.11 -31.67
CA GLY A 149 18.41 -0.04 -32.63
C GLY A 149 18.04 1.27 -31.95
N ASN A 150 18.98 2.21 -31.89
CA ASN A 150 18.75 3.49 -31.22
C ASN A 150 17.68 4.28 -31.98
N VAL A 151 16.40 4.04 -31.66
CA VAL A 151 15.30 4.86 -32.15
C VAL A 151 15.30 6.13 -31.32
N PHE A 152 16.11 7.11 -31.73
CA PHE A 152 16.12 8.41 -31.07
C PHE A 152 14.79 9.13 -31.36
N PRO A 153 14.02 9.53 -30.33
CA PRO A 153 12.81 10.30 -30.53
C PRO A 153 13.13 11.67 -31.17
N SER A 154 12.19 12.19 -31.95
CA SER A 154 12.28 13.55 -32.50
C SER A 154 12.49 14.58 -31.38
N PRO A 155 13.18 15.71 -31.62
CA PRO A 155 13.52 16.70 -30.59
C PRO A 155 12.33 17.18 -29.75
N GLN A 156 11.16 17.32 -30.36
CA GLN A 156 9.94 17.80 -29.72
C GLN A 156 9.25 16.72 -28.85
N SER A 157 9.48 15.44 -29.14
CA SER A 157 9.03 14.32 -28.30
C SER A 157 9.93 14.10 -27.09
N ARG A 158 11.17 14.62 -27.08
CA ARG A 158 12.14 14.40 -25.99
C ARG A 158 11.82 15.16 -24.70
N SER A 159 11.33 16.39 -24.77
CA SER A 159 11.11 17.22 -23.55
C SER A 159 9.89 16.76 -22.75
N SER A 160 8.77 16.46 -23.41
CA SER A 160 7.56 15.94 -22.76
C SER A 160 7.72 14.50 -22.28
N ALA A 161 8.38 13.65 -23.07
CA ALA A 161 8.65 12.26 -22.68
C ALA A 161 9.59 12.19 -21.46
N PHE A 162 10.64 13.02 -21.42
CA PHE A 162 11.56 13.04 -20.29
C PHE A 162 10.85 13.42 -18.98
N GLY A 163 10.02 14.47 -19.00
CA GLY A 163 9.24 14.89 -17.83
C GLY A 163 8.35 13.76 -17.30
N LEU A 164 7.62 13.09 -18.20
CA LEU A 164 6.76 11.96 -17.82
C LEU A 164 7.57 10.77 -17.26
N CYS A 165 8.72 10.44 -17.86
CA CYS A 165 9.62 9.42 -17.34
C CYS A 165 10.10 9.77 -15.93
N MET A 166 10.51 11.02 -15.69
CA MET A 166 10.93 11.47 -14.36
C MET A 166 9.79 11.42 -13.35
N VAL A 167 8.55 11.75 -13.74
CA VAL A 167 7.38 11.63 -12.85
C VAL A 167 7.21 10.18 -12.37
N PHE A 168 7.24 9.19 -13.28
CA PHE A 168 7.10 7.79 -12.89
C PHE A 168 8.31 7.26 -12.12
N VAL A 169 9.53 7.70 -12.43
CA VAL A 169 10.73 7.33 -11.65
C VAL A 169 10.68 7.94 -10.25
N LEU A 170 10.32 9.21 -10.11
CA LEU A 170 10.21 9.85 -8.79
C LEU A 170 9.06 9.24 -7.97
N LEU A 171 8.00 8.78 -8.62
CA LEU A 171 6.90 8.06 -7.97
C LEU A 171 7.40 6.76 -7.30
N THR A 172 8.32 6.01 -7.92
CA THR A 172 8.83 4.75 -7.33
C THR A 172 9.77 4.98 -6.13
N TYR A 173 10.41 6.15 -6.05
CA TYR A 173 11.20 6.58 -4.89
C TYR A 173 10.37 7.30 -3.80
N GLY A 174 9.04 7.25 -3.89
CA GLY A 174 8.13 7.80 -2.88
C GLY A 174 8.29 7.16 -1.50
N GLY A 175 7.81 7.86 -0.46
CA GLY A 175 7.77 7.34 0.92
C GLY A 175 8.92 7.78 1.84
N TRP A 176 9.94 8.47 1.33
CA TRP A 176 11.05 9.01 2.14
C TRP A 176 10.59 9.98 3.25
N ASN A 177 9.48 10.67 3.04
CA ASN A 177 8.91 11.61 4.01
C ASN A 177 8.32 10.90 5.24
N GLU A 178 7.83 9.66 5.09
CA GLU A 178 7.26 8.89 6.20
C GLU A 178 8.32 8.52 7.25
N ALA A 179 9.55 8.26 6.80
CA ALA A 179 10.66 7.97 7.69
C ALA A 179 10.89 9.13 8.68
N ALA A 180 10.74 10.39 8.23
CA ALA A 180 10.92 11.55 9.09
C ALA A 180 9.98 11.55 10.31
N TYR A 181 8.77 11.00 10.20
CA TYR A 181 7.83 10.91 11.32
C TYR A 181 8.24 9.86 12.36
N LEU A 182 8.84 8.77 11.89
CA LEU A 182 9.33 7.70 12.75
C LEU A 182 10.62 8.08 13.49
N SER A 183 11.23 9.23 13.15
CA SER A 183 12.47 9.68 13.78
C SER A 183 12.36 9.82 15.30
N ALA A 184 11.18 10.13 15.84
CA ALA A 184 10.96 10.24 17.28
C ALA A 184 11.00 8.87 18.01
N GLU A 185 10.79 7.77 17.29
CA GLU A 185 10.78 6.41 17.83
C GLU A 185 12.13 5.69 17.64
N VAL A 186 13.03 6.26 16.82
CA VAL A 186 14.34 5.69 16.54
C VAL A 186 15.28 5.91 17.72
N VAL A 187 15.91 4.82 18.19
CA VAL A 187 16.96 4.89 19.21
C VAL A 187 18.14 5.72 18.69
N SER A 188 18.48 6.79 19.40
CA SER A 188 19.54 7.75 19.03
C SER A 188 19.34 8.37 17.63
N PRO A 189 18.28 9.18 17.44
CA PRO A 189 17.82 9.57 16.12
C PRO A 189 18.83 10.36 15.30
N GLY A 190 19.76 11.10 15.92
CA GLY A 190 20.73 11.92 15.18
C GLY A 190 21.48 11.18 14.07
N ARG A 191 22.41 10.28 14.43
CA ARG A 191 23.23 9.57 13.43
C ARG A 191 22.53 8.35 12.85
N ASN A 192 21.68 7.68 13.63
CA ASN A 192 21.04 6.44 13.19
C ASN A 192 19.96 6.69 12.13
N MET A 193 19.23 7.81 12.22
CA MET A 193 18.27 8.19 11.20
C MET A 193 18.93 8.47 9.85
N VAL A 194 20.01 9.26 9.86
CA VAL A 194 20.77 9.57 8.64
C VAL A 194 21.35 8.31 8.01
N ARG A 195 21.98 7.43 8.81
CA ARG A 195 22.51 6.15 8.31
C ARG A 195 21.41 5.26 7.75
N GLY A 196 20.26 5.17 8.44
CA GLY A 196 19.11 4.41 7.98
C GLY A 196 18.61 4.89 6.62
N LEU A 197 18.45 6.21 6.46
CA LEU A 197 18.04 6.82 5.19
C LEU A 197 19.05 6.54 4.07
N VAL A 198 20.34 6.80 4.31
CA VAL A 198 21.40 6.59 3.30
C VAL A 198 21.47 5.14 2.85
N TRP A 199 21.53 4.19 3.80
CA TRP A 199 21.57 2.77 3.46
C TRP A 199 20.31 2.31 2.73
N SER A 200 19.12 2.76 3.15
CA SER A 200 17.87 2.39 2.50
C SER A 200 17.82 2.88 1.06
N ILE A 201 18.20 4.14 0.81
CA ILE A 201 18.24 4.71 -0.55
C ILE A 201 19.23 3.94 -1.42
N LEU A 202 20.45 3.69 -0.93
CA LEU A 202 21.46 2.96 -1.69
C LEU A 202 21.03 1.52 -2.03
N ILE A 203 20.44 0.81 -1.07
CA ILE A 203 19.94 -0.56 -1.28
C ILE A 203 18.81 -0.56 -2.31
N VAL A 204 17.82 0.33 -2.18
CA VAL A 204 16.69 0.43 -3.10
C VAL A 204 17.16 0.79 -4.51
N THR A 205 18.06 1.78 -4.63
CA THR A 205 18.64 2.15 -5.93
C THR A 205 19.38 0.98 -6.57
N GLY A 206 20.22 0.27 -5.81
CA GLY A 206 20.93 -0.91 -6.32
C GLY A 206 19.98 -1.99 -6.82
N LEU A 207 18.94 -2.31 -6.04
CA LEU A 207 17.92 -3.29 -6.43
C LEU A 207 17.15 -2.85 -7.68
N TYR A 208 16.76 -1.57 -7.77
CA TYR A 208 16.04 -1.04 -8.92
C TYR A 208 16.87 -1.11 -10.20
N LEU A 209 18.16 -0.74 -10.13
CA LEU A 209 19.05 -0.86 -11.28
C LEU A 209 19.21 -2.32 -11.72
N LEU A 210 19.36 -3.25 -10.77
CA LEU A 210 19.52 -4.67 -11.05
C LEU A 210 18.27 -5.28 -11.70
N VAL A 211 17.08 -4.92 -11.21
CA VAL A 211 15.80 -5.37 -11.76
C VAL A 211 15.55 -4.79 -13.15
N ASN A 212 15.82 -3.50 -13.37
CA ASN A 212 15.70 -2.89 -14.70
C ASN A 212 16.68 -3.52 -15.69
N TRP A 213 17.91 -3.79 -15.26
CA TRP A 213 18.87 -4.52 -16.07
C TRP A 213 18.38 -5.93 -16.43
N ALA A 214 17.82 -6.67 -15.46
CA ALA A 214 17.23 -7.99 -15.69
C ALA A 214 16.06 -7.94 -16.70
N TYR A 215 15.19 -6.94 -16.61
CA TYR A 215 14.10 -6.73 -17.58
C TYR A 215 14.63 -6.47 -18.99
N LEU A 216 15.58 -5.55 -19.14
CA LEU A 216 16.16 -5.23 -20.43
C LEU A 216 16.89 -6.42 -21.04
N ARG A 217 17.59 -7.22 -20.23
CA ARG A 217 18.27 -8.43 -20.69
C ARG A 217 17.30 -9.50 -21.15
N GLY A 218 16.23 -9.76 -20.39
CA GLY A 218 15.31 -10.86 -20.68
C GLY A 218 14.21 -10.55 -21.70
N LEU A 219 13.72 -9.30 -21.74
CA LEU A 219 12.60 -8.88 -22.60
C LEU A 219 12.99 -7.87 -23.69
N GLY A 220 14.15 -7.23 -23.59
CA GLY A 220 14.53 -6.13 -24.48
C GLY A 220 13.74 -4.85 -24.21
N HIS A 221 14.20 -3.70 -24.73
CA HIS A 221 13.54 -2.41 -24.52
C HIS A 221 12.07 -2.41 -25.01
N ALA A 222 11.82 -2.96 -26.20
CA ALA A 222 10.48 -3.02 -26.77
C ALA A 222 9.54 -3.93 -25.96
N GLY A 223 10.03 -5.07 -25.46
CA GLY A 223 9.25 -5.98 -24.64
C GLY A 223 8.88 -5.37 -23.28
N VAL A 224 9.81 -4.62 -22.66
CA VAL A 224 9.51 -3.87 -21.43
C VAL A 224 8.48 -2.77 -21.68
N ALA A 225 8.61 -2.01 -22.77
CA ALA A 225 7.70 -0.92 -23.09
C ALA A 225 6.27 -1.38 -23.46
N ALA A 226 6.13 -2.57 -24.06
CA ALA A 226 4.84 -3.13 -24.44
C ALA A 226 4.14 -3.88 -23.30
N SER A 227 4.86 -4.21 -22.22
CA SER A 227 4.34 -5.04 -21.14
C SER A 227 3.53 -4.22 -20.13
N THR A 228 2.39 -4.77 -19.74
CA THR A 228 1.54 -4.24 -18.66
C THR A 228 1.86 -4.87 -17.29
N ALA A 229 2.68 -5.94 -17.26
CA ALA A 229 3.17 -6.60 -16.05
C ALA A 229 4.57 -7.20 -16.25
N VAL A 230 5.57 -6.33 -16.38
CA VAL A 230 6.94 -6.66 -16.81
C VAL A 230 7.57 -7.81 -16.00
N ALA A 231 7.38 -7.84 -14.67
CA ALA A 231 7.88 -8.92 -13.81
C ALA A 231 7.25 -10.27 -14.16
N ALA A 232 5.93 -10.32 -14.33
CA ALA A 232 5.22 -11.56 -14.64
C ALA A 232 5.65 -12.10 -16.01
N ASP A 233 5.79 -11.23 -17.01
CA ASP A 233 6.19 -11.63 -18.37
C ASP A 233 7.63 -12.19 -18.40
N LEU A 234 8.56 -11.57 -17.68
CA LEU A 234 9.92 -12.09 -17.56
C LEU A 234 9.94 -13.46 -16.88
N VAL A 235 9.20 -13.63 -15.77
CA VAL A 235 9.13 -14.90 -15.03
C VAL A 235 8.46 -15.99 -15.87
N LYS A 236 7.38 -15.67 -16.58
CA LYS A 236 6.71 -16.61 -17.51
C LYS A 236 7.67 -17.08 -18.61
N ARG A 237 8.43 -16.15 -19.20
CA ARG A 237 9.44 -16.47 -20.21
C ARG A 237 10.55 -17.39 -19.69
N GLY A 238 10.95 -17.24 -18.42
CA GLY A 238 11.92 -18.15 -17.80
C GLY A 238 11.39 -19.55 -17.52
N ARG A 239 10.08 -19.72 -17.35
CA ARG A 239 9.43 -21.02 -17.11
C ARG A 239 9.18 -21.83 -18.39
N CYS A 240 9.02 -21.15 -19.51
CA CYS A 240 8.88 -21.79 -20.82
C CYS A 240 10.14 -21.48 -21.65
N PRO A 241 11.22 -22.29 -21.54
CA PRO A 241 12.18 -22.34 -22.64
C PRO A 241 11.37 -22.75 -23.87
N PHE A 242 11.41 -21.94 -24.93
CA PHE A 242 10.55 -22.04 -26.12
C PHE A 242 10.30 -23.48 -26.63
N PRO A 243 9.19 -23.77 -27.33
CA PRO A 243 9.19 -24.86 -28.32
C PRO A 243 10.21 -24.59 -29.44
#